data_AF-A0A2T1KCY0-F1
#
_entry.id   AF-A0A2T1KCY0-F1
#
_cell.length_a   1.000
_cell.length_b   1.000
_cell.length_c   1.000
_cell.angle_alpha   90.00
_cell.angle_beta   90.00
_cell.angle_gamma   90.00
#
_symmetry.space_group_name_H-M   'P 1'
#
loop_
_entity.id
_entity.type
_entity.pdbx_description
1 polymer ?
#
loop_
_entity_poly.entity_id
_entity_poly.type
_entity_poly.pdbx_seq_one_letter_code
_entity_poly.pdbx_strand_id
1 'polypeptide(L)'
;MKAKASLLTAGVLMASLLAASPAVLADHHGKKHHASKADRQELCENMREGKGHYYSEERRAEMEKHRADMAARLQLNEDQREIWKEIHQERQQKHEERMGKWQQKMEKRCADMRE
;
A
#
# COMPACT_ATOMS: atom_id res chain seq x y z
N MET A 1 7.34 30.96 -47.86
CA MET A 1 7.44 30.69 -46.40
C MET A 1 6.06 30.48 -45.81
N LYS A 2 5.62 29.23 -45.61
CA LYS A 2 4.36 28.89 -44.92
C LYS A 2 4.43 27.45 -44.42
N ALA A 3 4.82 27.27 -43.15
CA ALA A 3 4.61 26.04 -42.37
C ALA A 3 5.04 26.27 -40.91
N LYS A 4 4.31 27.06 -40.12
CA LYS A 4 4.53 27.18 -38.66
C LYS A 4 3.24 27.52 -37.89
N ALA A 5 2.12 26.86 -38.19
CA ALA A 5 0.85 27.18 -37.52
C ALA A 5 0.00 25.98 -37.11
N SER A 6 0.59 24.78 -36.94
CA SER A 6 -0.18 23.58 -36.56
C SER A 6 0.29 22.86 -35.29
N LEU A 7 1.25 23.41 -34.53
CA LEU A 7 1.81 22.73 -33.35
C LEU A 7 1.35 23.30 -31.99
N LEU A 8 0.48 24.31 -31.95
CA LEU A 8 0.13 25.02 -30.70
C LEU A 8 -1.31 24.83 -30.22
N THR A 9 -2.12 23.97 -30.84
CA THR A 9 -3.54 23.81 -30.48
C THR A 9 -3.88 22.56 -29.65
N ALA A 10 -2.91 21.68 -29.37
CA ALA A 10 -3.16 20.42 -28.64
C ALA A 10 -2.93 20.47 -27.11
N GLY A 11 -2.43 21.59 -26.57
CA GLY A 11 -2.00 21.66 -25.16
C GLY A 11 -3.04 22.11 -24.13
N VAL A 12 -4.18 22.66 -24.55
CA VAL A 12 -5.08 23.41 -23.64
C VAL A 12 -6.22 22.58 -23.05
N LEU A 13 -6.50 21.37 -23.56
CA LEU A 13 -7.70 20.61 -23.16
C LEU A 13 -7.53 19.68 -21.95
N MET A 14 -6.31 19.42 -21.47
CA MET A 14 -6.09 18.44 -20.37
C MET A 14 -6.20 19.03 -18.95
N ALA A 15 -6.22 20.35 -18.80
CA ALA A 15 -6.23 20.99 -17.47
C ALA A 15 -7.61 20.97 -16.78
N SER A 16 -8.71 20.82 -17.54
CA SER A 16 -10.08 20.86 -16.97
C SER A 16 -10.51 19.57 -16.27
N LEU A 17 -9.91 18.41 -16.60
CA LEU A 17 -10.27 17.11 -16.01
C LEU A 17 -9.70 16.90 -14.59
N LEU A 18 -8.61 17.59 -14.24
CA LEU A 18 -7.96 17.47 -12.93
C LEU A 18 -8.60 18.31 -11.82
N ALA A 19 -9.32 19.38 -12.18
CA ALA A 19 -9.94 20.28 -11.21
C ALA A 19 -11.22 19.69 -10.55
N ALA A 20 -11.85 18.68 -11.17
CA ALA A 20 -13.14 18.17 -10.73
C ALA A 20 -13.09 16.99 -9.74
N SER A 21 -11.92 16.41 -9.46
CA SER A 21 -11.86 15.06 -8.88
C SER A 21 -11.05 14.83 -7.59
N PRO A 22 -10.88 15.81 -6.65
CA PRO A 22 -10.50 15.45 -5.27
C PRO A 22 -11.72 15.19 -4.37
N ALA A 23 -12.82 15.92 -4.55
CA ALA A 23 -13.95 15.91 -3.60
C ALA A 23 -14.79 14.62 -3.65
N VAL A 24 -14.91 13.99 -4.82
CA VAL A 24 -15.70 12.75 -5.01
C VAL A 24 -14.96 11.51 -4.48
N LEU A 25 -13.63 11.53 -4.42
CA LEU A 25 -12.85 10.40 -3.89
C LEU A 25 -12.68 10.44 -2.36
N ALA A 26 -12.91 11.59 -1.73
CA ALA A 26 -12.63 11.79 -0.31
C ALA A 26 -13.74 11.28 0.64
N ASP A 27 -14.96 11.06 0.14
CA ASP A 27 -16.14 10.76 0.98
C ASP A 27 -16.36 9.26 1.25
N HIS A 28 -15.35 8.42 0.98
CA HIS A 28 -15.42 6.97 1.25
C HIS A 28 -14.43 6.50 2.30
N HIS A 29 -14.18 7.32 3.32
CA HIS A 29 -13.48 6.87 4.52
C HIS A 29 -14.48 6.53 5.62
N GLY A 30 -14.59 5.21 5.84
CA GLY A 30 -15.55 4.55 6.72
C GLY A 30 -15.61 5.10 8.13
N LYS A 31 -16.81 4.91 8.71
CA LYS A 31 -17.15 5.23 10.10
C LYS A 31 -16.00 4.83 11.03
N LYS A 32 -15.51 5.78 11.82
CA LYS A 32 -14.52 5.53 12.88
C LYS A 32 -15.13 4.61 13.92
N HIS A 33 -14.97 3.30 13.75
CA HIS A 33 -15.26 2.35 14.80
C HIS A 33 -14.26 2.61 15.93
N HIS A 34 -14.73 3.23 17.01
CA HIS A 34 -13.97 3.31 18.24
C HIS A 34 -13.82 1.89 18.78
N ALA A 35 -12.62 1.32 18.64
CA ALA A 35 -12.32 -0.02 19.15
C ALA A 35 -12.67 -0.12 20.65
N SER A 36 -13.52 -1.09 20.99
CA SER A 36 -13.93 -1.34 22.36
C SER A 36 -12.72 -1.76 23.22
N LYS A 37 -12.88 -1.81 24.55
CA LYS A 37 -11.81 -2.37 25.42
C LYS A 37 -11.60 -3.87 25.17
N ALA A 38 -12.67 -4.60 24.85
CA ALA A 38 -12.60 -6.01 24.49
C ALA A 38 -11.83 -6.22 23.17
N ASP A 39 -12.10 -5.40 22.15
CA ASP A 39 -11.38 -5.45 20.86
C ASP A 39 -9.88 -5.18 21.03
N ARG A 40 -9.54 -4.30 22.00
CA ARG A 40 -8.15 -3.99 22.35
C ARG A 40 -7.43 -5.15 23.01
N GLN A 41 -8.12 -5.86 23.89
CA GLN A 41 -7.56 -6.99 24.62
C GLN A 41 -7.33 -8.17 23.69
N GLU A 42 -8.31 -8.46 22.83
CA GLU A 42 -8.19 -9.47 21.76
C GLU A 42 -7.02 -9.14 20.81
N LEU A 43 -6.84 -7.87 20.45
CA LEU A 43 -5.69 -7.43 19.64
C LEU A 43 -4.34 -7.68 20.32
N CYS A 44 -4.24 -7.47 21.64
CA CYS A 44 -3.02 -7.71 22.40
C CYS A 44 -2.71 -9.21 22.55
N GLU A 45 -3.74 -10.04 22.72
CA GLU A 45 -3.63 -11.50 22.77
C GLU A 45 -3.18 -12.04 21.41
N ASN A 46 -3.83 -11.60 20.33
CA ASN A 46 -3.44 -11.94 18.97
C ASN A 46 -1.98 -11.58 18.67
N MET A 47 -1.53 -10.38 19.05
CA MET A 47 -0.12 -9.98 18.89
C MET A 47 0.83 -10.91 19.66
N ARG A 48 0.52 -11.25 20.92
CA ARG A 48 1.34 -12.14 21.76
C ARG A 48 1.43 -13.55 21.18
N GLU A 49 0.33 -14.05 20.62
CA GLU A 49 0.25 -15.38 20.03
C GLU A 49 0.77 -15.42 18.59
N GLY A 50 1.20 -14.29 18.02
CA GLY A 50 1.57 -14.19 16.60
C GLY A 50 0.40 -14.45 15.65
N LYS A 51 -0.84 -14.32 16.15
CA LYS A 51 -2.08 -14.51 15.39
C LYS A 51 -2.55 -13.17 14.83
N GLY A 52 -3.14 -13.20 13.63
CA GLY A 52 -3.78 -12.04 13.02
C GLY A 52 -3.38 -11.80 11.57
N HIS A 53 -4.03 -10.81 10.95
CA HIS A 53 -3.87 -10.48 9.53
C HIS A 53 -2.40 -10.26 9.11
N TYR A 54 -1.52 -9.85 10.01
CA TYR A 54 -0.17 -9.42 9.63
C TYR A 54 0.92 -10.48 9.74
N TYR A 55 0.61 -11.69 10.23
CA TYR A 55 1.61 -12.70 10.61
C TYR A 55 1.51 -14.03 9.81
N SER A 56 0.90 -14.04 8.62
CA SER A 56 0.86 -15.27 7.81
C SER A 56 2.02 -15.35 6.82
N GLU A 57 2.96 -16.27 7.08
CA GLU A 57 4.03 -16.66 6.16
C GLU A 57 3.46 -17.15 4.80
N GLU A 58 2.28 -17.78 4.85
CA GLU A 58 1.53 -18.22 3.68
C GLU A 58 1.20 -17.06 2.73
N ARG A 59 0.81 -15.88 3.24
CA ARG A 59 0.59 -14.69 2.40
C ARG A 59 1.86 -14.20 1.77
N ARG A 60 2.99 -14.26 2.47
CA ARG A 60 4.28 -13.82 1.91
C ARG A 60 4.66 -14.68 0.73
N ALA A 61 4.52 -16.01 0.85
CA ALA A 61 4.75 -16.95 -0.23
C ALA A 61 3.78 -16.72 -1.41
N GLU A 62 2.50 -16.49 -1.14
CA GLU A 62 1.50 -16.19 -2.16
C GLU A 62 1.82 -14.88 -2.91
N MET A 63 2.24 -13.82 -2.19
CA MET A 63 2.63 -12.56 -2.80
C MET A 63 3.87 -12.68 -3.68
N GLU A 64 4.89 -13.44 -3.27
CA GLU A 64 6.08 -13.67 -4.10
C GLU A 64 5.72 -14.48 -5.37
N LYS A 65 4.83 -15.48 -5.25
CA LYS A 65 4.32 -16.22 -6.41
C LYS A 65 3.54 -15.28 -7.36
N HIS A 66 2.65 -14.46 -6.83
CA HIS A 66 1.90 -13.48 -7.61
C HIS A 66 2.82 -12.49 -8.33
N ARG A 67 3.89 -12.04 -7.67
CA ARG A 67 4.88 -11.15 -8.26
C ARG A 67 5.59 -11.79 -9.46
N ALA A 68 5.99 -13.05 -9.34
CA ALA A 68 6.62 -13.79 -10.43
C ALA A 68 5.65 -14.00 -11.60
N ASP A 69 4.40 -14.34 -11.31
CA ASP A 69 3.32 -14.46 -12.30
C ASP A 69 3.10 -13.15 -13.06
N MET A 70 3.05 -12.01 -12.35
CA MET A 70 2.90 -10.70 -12.99
C MET A 70 4.07 -10.34 -13.91
N ALA A 71 5.30 -10.65 -13.53
CA ALA A 71 6.45 -10.45 -14.40
C ALA A 71 6.39 -11.33 -15.66
N ALA A 72 5.83 -12.53 -15.57
CA ALA A 72 5.59 -13.40 -16.72
C ALA A 72 4.46 -12.87 -17.61
N ARG A 73 3.33 -12.47 -17.02
CA ARG A 73 2.16 -11.91 -17.73
C ARG A 73 2.46 -10.62 -18.47
N LEU A 74 3.30 -9.77 -17.87
CA LEU A 74 3.77 -8.53 -18.50
C LEU A 74 4.89 -8.77 -19.53
N GLN A 75 5.34 -10.01 -19.69
CA GLN A 75 6.40 -10.41 -20.62
C GLN A 75 7.66 -9.54 -20.47
N LEU A 76 8.02 -9.22 -19.22
CA LEU A 76 9.16 -8.37 -18.94
C LEU A 76 10.46 -9.03 -19.43
N ASN A 77 11.34 -8.25 -20.04
CA ASN A 77 12.69 -8.67 -20.38
C ASN A 77 13.59 -8.72 -19.13
N GLU A 78 14.87 -9.07 -19.29
CA GLU A 78 15.78 -9.26 -18.17
C GLU A 78 16.01 -7.96 -17.37
N ASP A 79 16.34 -6.86 -18.04
CA ASP A 79 16.54 -5.54 -17.41
C ASP A 79 15.29 -5.06 -16.68
N GLN A 80 14.11 -5.23 -17.29
CA GLN A 80 12.82 -4.88 -16.68
C GLN A 80 12.50 -5.77 -15.48
N ARG A 81 12.92 -7.04 -15.48
CA ARG A 81 12.76 -7.95 -14.34
C ARG A 81 13.67 -7.56 -13.18
N GLU A 82 14.86 -7.05 -13.46
CA GLU A 82 15.76 -6.51 -12.44
C GLU A 82 15.14 -5.29 -11.77
N ILE A 83 14.67 -4.31 -12.55
CA ILE A 83 13.96 -3.13 -12.03
C ILE A 83 12.69 -3.55 -11.27
N TRP A 84 11.92 -4.50 -11.81
CA TRP A 84 10.76 -5.06 -11.13
C TRP A 84 11.13 -5.66 -9.77
N LYS A 85 12.30 -6.29 -9.68
CA LYS A 85 12.79 -6.88 -8.44
C LYS A 85 13.21 -5.84 -7.42
N GLU A 86 13.89 -4.79 -7.84
CA GLU A 86 14.26 -3.66 -6.98
C GLU A 86 13.03 -2.98 -6.39
N ILE A 87 12.02 -2.66 -7.23
CA ILE A 87 10.76 -2.04 -6.77
C ILE A 87 10.09 -2.88 -5.68
N HIS A 88 10.09 -4.20 -5.83
CA HIS A 88 9.48 -5.08 -4.85
C HIS A 88 10.31 -5.19 -3.57
N GLN A 89 11.64 -5.23 -3.67
CA GLN A 89 12.51 -5.18 -2.48
C GLN A 89 12.31 -3.89 -1.69
N GLU A 90 12.23 -2.74 -2.36
CA GLU A 90 11.95 -1.46 -1.72
C GLU A 90 10.58 -1.47 -1.00
N ARG A 91 9.56 -2.05 -1.64
CA ARG A 91 8.24 -2.21 -1.03
C ARG A 91 8.25 -3.14 0.19
N GLN A 92 9.01 -4.24 0.13
CA GLN A 92 9.18 -5.16 1.26
C GLN A 92 9.83 -4.45 2.45
N GLN A 93 10.92 -3.72 2.22
CA GLN A 93 11.59 -2.93 3.28
C GLN A 93 10.64 -1.90 3.90
N LYS A 94 9.90 -1.14 3.07
CA LYS A 94 8.89 -0.19 3.55
C LYS A 94 7.77 -0.88 4.34
N HIS A 95 7.38 -2.09 3.96
CA HIS A 95 6.40 -2.88 4.69
C HIS A 95 6.95 -3.32 6.05
N GLU A 96 8.17 -3.85 6.10
CA GLU A 96 8.85 -4.23 7.34
C GLU A 96 9.00 -3.06 8.31
N GLU A 97 9.39 -1.88 7.83
CA GLU A 97 9.44 -0.67 8.66
C GLU A 97 8.07 -0.30 9.24
N ARG A 98 7.01 -0.37 8.42
CA ARG A 98 5.64 -0.11 8.88
C ARG A 98 5.21 -1.14 9.91
N MET A 99 5.57 -2.40 9.71
CA MET A 99 5.30 -3.48 10.65
C MET A 99 6.03 -3.27 11.97
N GLY A 100 7.30 -2.90 11.97
CA GLY A 100 8.05 -2.57 13.18
C GLY A 100 7.43 -1.39 13.94
N LYS A 101 7.07 -0.31 13.23
CA LYS A 101 6.36 0.84 13.84
C LYS A 101 4.99 0.45 14.39
N TRP A 102 4.27 -0.44 13.71
CA TRP A 102 2.98 -0.94 14.19
C TRP A 102 3.14 -1.81 15.44
N GLN A 103 4.11 -2.71 15.47
CA GLN A 103 4.44 -3.53 16.63
C GLN A 103 4.76 -2.66 17.85
N GLN A 104 5.63 -1.67 17.72
CA GLN A 104 5.96 -0.74 18.81
C GLN A 104 4.72 -0.01 19.35
N LYS A 105 3.83 0.46 18.46
CA LYS A 105 2.58 1.11 18.86
C LYS A 105 1.65 0.16 19.59
N MET A 106 1.58 -1.10 19.14
CA MET A 106 0.78 -2.13 19.76
C MET A 106 1.33 -2.51 21.13
N GLU A 107 2.64 -2.71 21.27
CA GLU A 107 3.30 -2.95 22.56
C GLU A 107 2.98 -1.85 23.56
N LYS A 108 3.15 -0.58 23.17
CA LYS A 108 2.79 0.56 24.01
C LYS A 108 1.30 0.53 24.40
N ARG A 109 0.41 0.33 23.42
CA ARG A 109 -1.03 0.27 23.66
C ARG A 109 -1.42 -0.86 24.60
N CYS A 110 -0.74 -2.00 24.52
CA CYS A 110 -0.97 -3.15 25.40
C CYS A 110 -0.38 -2.94 26.79
N ALA A 111 0.72 -2.18 26.92
CA ALA A 111 1.27 -1.77 28.22
C ALA A 111 0.36 -0.78 28.94
N ASP A 112 -0.12 0.27 28.24
CA ASP A 112 -1.06 1.27 28.76
C ASP A 112 -2.41 0.66 29.22
N MET A 113 -2.75 -0.56 28.77
CA MET A 113 -3.95 -1.30 29.17
C MET A 113 -3.75 -2.20 30.40
N ARG A 114 -2.49 -2.43 30.82
CA ARG A 114 -2.15 -3.25 32.00
C ARG A 114 -2.00 -2.42 33.28
N GLU A 115 -1.76 -1.13 33.14
CA GLU A 115 -1.81 -0.11 34.22
C GLU A 115 -3.27 0.30 34.51
#